data_AF-A0A938HWS2-F1
#
_entry.id   AF-A0A938HWS2-F1
#
_cell.length_a   1.000
_cell.length_b   1.000
_cell.length_c   1.000
_cell.angle_alpha   90.00
_cell.angle_beta   90.00
_cell.angle_gamma   90.00
#
_symmetry.space_group_name_H-M   'P 1'
#
loop_
_entity.id
_entity.type
_entity.pdbx_description
1 polymer ?
#
loop_
_entity_poly.entity_id
_entity_poly.type
_entity_poly.pdbx_seq_one_letter_code
_entity_poly.pdbx_strand_id
1 'polypeptide(L)'
;LLCTYRDVEKGANGVSPYFPEDAPWRSQPWGGLSFWLKGDGSPADVVIHIETSQEGSTGFSAQRPLESTERRRVDIPFHTFWSREGLSIDPARLRRVYFGCTGTHDVLIDQIALEAPGEPALLDADPAVRAGPLNGTLRAPAVSALADGRFEVRGDLSAVEAPQVTFRATLRAPGGEDYRAEVTLAQEHRQAGEASLLLAPTVTQDGTARIVVELASGAERLAAWGYTFPVFAAEKGLTKPPITIYPVPKEVRRTEGRLRFGKTVHASGSGMDADDLRRTLGLFAREMQAYYGREVTIREGGEGQVVAAVAERADSLPKGLLPGPLAKRLEEVGEEGYVLYVTPERAVIAARSAAGVYYGLQSLLAAIDDETKLPAEAAAPCCEIVDWPTFPFRGATMSNPTSRWGYPNDAWVDVGYVSDFVYRTMARQKLNRIVFIIGEGMQFDSHPELRAPNAWSKAEIKRFIDFCRDNYIEVIPLVTVLGHANWFCIPHPELREAGHDENIACVRHPDTNRLITEVFDEVIELFQPTTFHIGMDECWWRTLSLPEAERCPRCKSDWPDIVADQAILFH
;
A
#
# COMPACT_ATOMS: atom_id res chain seq x y z
N LEU A 1 30.35 -12.65 14.11
CA LEU A 1 31.06 -13.95 14.29
C LEU A 1 30.80 -14.72 13.01
N LEU A 2 31.79 -14.78 12.11
CA LEU A 2 31.59 -15.38 10.79
C LEU A 2 31.77 -16.90 10.87
N CYS A 3 30.68 -17.66 10.97
CA CYS A 3 30.73 -19.11 10.90
C CYS A 3 30.41 -19.56 9.47
N THR A 4 31.32 -20.31 8.84
CA THR A 4 31.10 -20.93 7.52
C THR A 4 31.11 -22.44 7.72
N TYR A 5 30.00 -23.11 7.44
CA TYR A 5 29.94 -24.57 7.42
C TYR A 5 29.95 -25.03 5.96
N ARG A 6 30.86 -25.95 5.61
CA ARG A 6 30.85 -26.65 4.31
C ARG A 6 30.87 -28.14 4.61
N ASP A 7 30.08 -28.91 3.87
CA ASP A 7 30.08 -30.39 3.87
C ASP A 7 29.82 -31.05 5.24
N VAL A 8 28.76 -30.62 5.94
CA VAL A 8 28.38 -31.20 7.24
C VAL A 8 27.60 -32.50 7.05
N GLU A 9 28.18 -33.65 7.44
CA GLU A 9 27.48 -34.93 7.50
C GLU A 9 26.35 -34.93 8.54
N LYS A 10 25.29 -35.71 8.26
CA LYS A 10 24.04 -35.83 9.03
C LYS A 10 24.27 -35.80 10.55
N GLY A 11 23.82 -34.74 11.22
CA GLY A 11 23.67 -34.69 12.68
C GLY A 11 24.45 -33.62 13.45
N ALA A 12 25.19 -32.72 12.80
CA ALA A 12 25.82 -31.59 13.49
C ALA A 12 25.00 -30.29 13.31
N ASN A 13 24.46 -29.78 14.43
CA ASN A 13 23.58 -28.61 14.46
C ASN A 13 24.33 -27.32 14.85
N GLY A 14 24.47 -26.42 13.87
CA GLY A 14 24.33 -24.96 14.06
C GLY A 14 25.51 -24.14 14.61
N VAL A 15 25.43 -22.83 14.33
CA VAL A 15 26.06 -21.78 15.16
C VAL A 15 25.35 -21.81 16.50
N SER A 16 26.09 -22.01 17.59
CA SER A 16 25.55 -22.05 18.95
C SER A 16 26.31 -21.04 19.83
N PRO A 17 26.00 -19.74 19.76
CA PRO A 17 26.56 -18.77 20.69
C PRO A 17 26.13 -19.19 22.10
N TYR A 18 27.11 -19.44 22.97
CA TYR A 18 26.86 -19.70 24.37
C TYR A 18 26.72 -18.38 25.11
N PHE A 19 25.63 -18.24 25.86
CA PHE A 19 25.38 -17.09 26.71
C PHE A 19 25.79 -17.47 28.15
N PRO A 20 26.87 -16.90 28.71
CA PRO A 20 27.34 -17.23 30.07
C PRO A 20 26.30 -16.88 31.12
N GLU A 21 26.07 -17.76 32.10
CA GLU A 21 25.01 -17.56 33.13
C GLU A 21 25.26 -16.34 34.02
N ASP A 22 26.51 -15.90 34.14
CA ASP A 22 26.97 -14.76 34.93
C ASP A 22 27.14 -13.46 34.13
N ALA A 23 26.72 -13.43 32.86
CA ALA A 23 27.01 -12.30 31.99
C ALA A 23 26.23 -11.02 32.40
N PRO A 24 26.90 -9.86 32.55
CA PRO A 24 26.27 -8.62 33.04
C PRO A 24 25.06 -8.14 32.23
N TRP A 25 25.03 -8.42 30.92
CA TRP A 25 23.94 -8.00 30.02
C TRP A 25 22.61 -8.69 30.30
N ARG A 26 22.58 -9.77 31.09
CA ARG A 26 21.33 -10.45 31.50
C ARG A 26 20.42 -9.59 32.37
N SER A 27 20.98 -8.55 32.98
CA SER A 27 20.24 -7.56 33.76
C SER A 27 19.46 -6.56 32.90
N GLN A 28 19.70 -6.54 31.58
CA GLN A 28 19.08 -5.59 30.65
C GLN A 28 17.77 -6.15 30.08
N PRO A 29 16.77 -5.29 29.79
CA PRO A 29 15.56 -5.72 29.12
C PRO A 29 15.86 -6.00 27.65
N TRP A 30 15.60 -7.23 27.21
CA TRP A 30 15.68 -7.65 25.81
C TRP A 30 14.31 -8.10 25.35
N GLY A 31 13.94 -7.84 24.10
CA GLY A 31 12.65 -8.27 23.57
C GLY A 31 12.69 -8.81 22.16
N GLY A 32 13.89 -9.02 21.59
CA GLY A 32 14.04 -9.77 20.36
C GLY A 32 15.44 -10.31 20.13
N LEU A 33 15.55 -11.10 19.07
CA LEU A 33 16.79 -11.57 18.49
C LEU A 33 16.90 -10.97 17.08
N SER A 34 18.04 -10.40 16.73
CA SER A 34 18.37 -10.06 15.36
C SER A 34 19.56 -10.86 14.84
N PHE A 35 19.60 -11.07 13.53
CA PHE A 35 20.73 -11.65 12.83
C PHE A 35 20.62 -11.32 11.33
N TRP A 36 21.73 -11.41 10.62
CA TRP A 36 21.71 -11.39 9.16
C TRP A 36 21.55 -12.80 8.63
N LEU A 37 20.69 -12.95 7.63
CA LEU A 37 20.39 -14.19 6.93
C LEU A 37 20.59 -14.00 5.43
N LYS A 38 21.30 -14.92 4.79
CA LYS A 38 21.30 -15.10 3.34
C LYS A 38 21.04 -16.58 3.07
N GLY A 39 19.96 -16.88 2.34
CA GLY A 39 19.65 -18.24 1.90
C GLY A 39 20.22 -18.52 0.51
N ASP A 40 19.90 -19.70 0.00
CA ASP A 40 20.30 -20.20 -1.31
C ASP A 40 19.19 -20.08 -2.37
N GLY A 41 18.04 -19.50 -2.01
CA GLY A 41 16.89 -19.39 -2.90
C GLY A 41 15.93 -20.58 -2.83
N SER A 42 16.19 -21.57 -1.96
CA SER A 42 15.32 -22.72 -1.80
C SER A 42 14.00 -22.39 -1.09
N PRO A 43 12.90 -23.10 -1.38
CA PRO A 43 11.62 -22.98 -0.68
C PRO A 43 11.64 -23.73 0.67
N ALA A 44 12.68 -23.50 1.47
CA ALA A 44 12.87 -24.07 2.79
C ALA A 44 12.98 -22.96 3.85
N ASP A 45 12.87 -23.33 5.12
CA ASP A 45 13.02 -22.41 6.25
C ASP A 45 14.31 -22.70 7.04
N VAL A 46 14.94 -21.64 7.52
CA VAL A 46 15.84 -21.74 8.67
C VAL A 46 14.99 -21.75 9.94
N VAL A 47 15.18 -22.78 10.75
CA VAL A 47 14.65 -22.94 12.10
C VAL A 47 15.62 -22.30 13.08
N ILE A 48 15.13 -21.34 13.85
CA ILE A 48 15.82 -20.70 14.96
C ILE A 48 15.30 -21.34 16.24
N HIS A 49 16.17 -22.01 17.00
CA HIS A 49 15.82 -22.62 18.27
C HIS A 49 16.57 -21.95 19.41
N ILE A 50 15.88 -21.60 20.49
CA ILE A 50 16.43 -20.96 21.67
C ILE A 50 16.30 -21.89 22.86
N GLU A 51 17.44 -22.21 23.46
CA GLU A 51 17.53 -22.97 24.71
C GLU A 51 17.66 -21.99 25.88
N THR A 52 16.91 -22.24 26.96
CA THR A 52 16.93 -21.43 28.18
C THR A 52 17.09 -22.29 29.43
N SER A 53 17.49 -21.68 30.55
CA SER A 53 17.46 -22.28 31.89
C SER A 53 16.11 -22.08 32.61
N GLN A 54 15.05 -21.71 31.88
CA GLN A 54 13.73 -21.48 32.44
C GLN A 54 13.07 -22.82 32.81
N GLU A 55 12.60 -22.91 34.05
CA GLU A 55 11.98 -24.13 34.56
C GLU A 55 10.72 -24.47 33.76
N GLY A 56 10.58 -25.73 33.36
CA GLY A 56 9.46 -26.20 32.53
C GLY A 56 9.56 -25.88 31.03
N SER A 57 10.59 -25.16 30.56
CA SER A 57 10.78 -24.92 29.12
C SER A 57 11.48 -26.10 28.43
N THR A 58 10.95 -26.55 27.29
CA THR A 58 11.66 -27.49 26.38
C THR A 58 12.41 -26.77 25.25
N GLY A 59 12.43 -25.44 25.26
CA GLY A 59 13.01 -24.57 24.24
C GLY A 59 11.97 -23.83 23.41
N PHE A 60 12.43 -22.85 22.63
CA PHE A 60 11.58 -21.94 21.86
C PHE A 60 11.99 -21.96 20.39
N SER A 61 11.04 -21.92 19.46
CA SER A 61 11.34 -22.04 18.03
C SER A 61 10.66 -20.96 17.18
N ALA A 62 11.37 -20.48 16.17
CA ALA A 62 10.85 -19.61 15.12
C ALA A 62 11.40 -20.08 13.76
N GLN A 63 10.76 -19.69 12.67
CA GLN A 63 11.15 -20.08 11.31
C GLN A 63 11.24 -18.86 10.39
N ARG A 64 12.20 -18.85 9.48
CA ARG A 64 12.34 -17.79 8.47
C ARG A 64 12.70 -18.37 7.10
N PRO A 65 12.12 -17.86 6.00
CA PRO A 65 12.39 -18.39 4.66
C PRO A 65 13.86 -18.28 4.23
N LEU A 66 14.31 -19.22 3.42
CA LEU A 66 15.61 -19.23 2.72
C LEU A 66 15.52 -18.82 1.25
N GLU A 67 14.33 -18.43 0.79
CA GLU A 67 14.04 -18.04 -0.60
C GLU A 67 14.84 -16.82 -1.10
N SER A 68 15.42 -16.03 -0.19
CA SER A 68 16.24 -14.87 -0.57
C SER A 68 17.71 -15.25 -0.66
N THR A 69 18.27 -15.06 -1.86
CA THR A 69 19.72 -15.12 -2.11
C THR A 69 20.45 -13.85 -1.68
N GLU A 70 19.74 -12.83 -1.19
CA GLU A 70 20.32 -11.59 -0.69
C GLU A 70 20.51 -11.64 0.83
N ARG A 71 21.53 -10.92 1.33
CA ARG A 71 21.79 -10.80 2.76
C ARG A 71 20.80 -9.80 3.35
N ARG A 72 19.92 -10.27 4.24
CA ARG A 72 18.90 -9.45 4.91
C ARG A 72 19.03 -9.51 6.43
N ARG A 73 18.72 -8.40 7.10
CA ARG A 73 18.54 -8.42 8.56
C ARG A 73 17.19 -9.05 8.88
N VAL A 74 17.18 -9.92 9.86
CA VAL A 74 16.00 -10.58 10.41
C VAL A 74 15.90 -10.17 11.86
N ASP A 75 14.77 -9.56 12.23
CA ASP A 75 14.44 -9.23 13.60
C ASP A 75 13.25 -10.10 14.04
N ILE A 76 13.39 -10.82 15.15
CA ILE A 76 12.38 -11.73 15.70
C ILE A 76 12.08 -11.32 17.14
N PRO A 77 10.90 -10.72 17.41
CA PRO A 77 10.50 -10.42 18.77
C PRO A 77 10.34 -11.70 19.58
N PHE A 78 10.80 -11.72 20.83
CA PHE A 78 10.77 -12.91 21.68
C PHE A 78 9.37 -13.46 21.93
N HIS A 79 8.35 -12.60 21.97
CA HIS A 79 6.95 -13.01 22.11
C HIS A 79 6.41 -13.77 20.87
N THR A 80 7.11 -13.73 19.74
CA THR A 80 6.71 -14.46 18.52
C THR A 80 7.30 -15.86 18.43
N PHE A 81 8.20 -16.22 19.35
CA PHE A 81 8.73 -17.58 19.39
C PHE A 81 7.68 -18.54 19.95
N TRP A 82 7.50 -19.65 19.25
CA TRP A 82 6.61 -20.71 19.67
C TRP A 82 7.30 -21.59 20.74
N SER A 83 6.57 -21.95 21.78
CA SER A 83 6.96 -22.97 22.75
C SER A 83 5.81 -23.96 22.95
N ARG A 84 6.14 -25.23 23.21
CA ARG A 84 5.13 -26.28 23.42
C ARG A 84 4.31 -26.03 24.69
N GLU A 85 4.93 -25.40 25.68
CA GLU A 85 4.35 -25.14 26.99
C GLU A 85 3.58 -23.81 27.06
N GLY A 86 3.53 -23.03 25.96
CA GLY A 86 2.86 -21.73 25.93
C GLY A 86 3.57 -20.65 26.76
N LEU A 87 4.86 -20.86 27.06
CA LEU A 87 5.69 -19.91 27.79
C LEU A 87 6.21 -18.83 26.84
N SER A 88 6.45 -17.64 27.39
CA SER A 88 7.27 -16.59 26.77
C SER A 88 8.73 -16.75 27.19
N ILE A 89 9.66 -16.35 26.30
CA ILE A 89 11.10 -16.38 26.57
C ILE A 89 11.44 -15.41 27.71
N ASP A 90 12.15 -15.90 28.73
CA ASP A 90 12.89 -15.08 29.68
C ASP A 90 14.33 -14.82 29.16
N PRO A 91 14.65 -13.59 28.69
CA PRO A 91 15.96 -13.28 28.12
C PRO A 91 17.11 -13.43 29.13
N ALA A 92 16.82 -13.25 30.43
CA ALA A 92 17.82 -13.43 31.49
C ALA A 92 18.22 -14.91 31.65
N ARG A 93 17.47 -15.84 31.06
CA ARG A 93 17.72 -17.29 31.11
C ARG A 93 18.20 -17.90 29.79
N LEU A 94 18.50 -17.09 28.77
CA LEU A 94 19.05 -17.57 27.50
C LEU A 94 20.32 -18.39 27.72
N ARG A 95 20.43 -19.56 27.12
CA ARG A 95 21.64 -20.39 27.16
C ARG A 95 22.31 -20.46 25.80
N ARG A 96 21.53 -20.76 24.76
CA ARG A 96 22.03 -20.95 23.39
C ARG A 96 20.96 -20.56 22.38
N VAL A 97 21.42 -20.14 21.21
CA VAL A 97 20.60 -19.97 20.01
C VAL A 97 21.16 -20.90 18.96
N TYR A 98 20.32 -21.74 18.37
CA TYR A 98 20.66 -22.67 17.31
C TYR A 98 19.97 -22.24 16.03
N PHE A 99 20.67 -22.40 14.91
CA PHE A 99 20.10 -22.26 13.59
C PHE A 99 20.24 -23.59 12.87
N GLY A 100 19.14 -24.07 12.28
CA GLY A 100 19.11 -25.33 11.53
C GLY A 100 18.14 -25.24 10.36
N CYS A 101 18.20 -26.19 9.44
CA CYS A 101 17.24 -26.32 8.35
C CYS A 101 17.00 -27.80 8.06
N THR A 102 15.82 -28.13 7.52
CA THR A 102 15.52 -29.47 7.03
C THR A 102 15.96 -29.59 5.57
N GLY A 103 17.00 -30.37 5.31
CA GLY A 103 17.54 -30.55 3.97
C GLY A 103 19.01 -30.14 3.88
N THR A 104 19.52 -29.99 2.66
CA THR A 104 20.87 -29.49 2.39
C THR A 104 20.75 -28.14 1.71
N HIS A 105 21.18 -27.09 2.42
CA HIS A 105 21.02 -25.70 2.00
C HIS A 105 22.27 -24.90 2.31
N ASP A 106 22.58 -23.94 1.44
CA ASP A 106 23.61 -22.93 1.72
C ASP A 106 22.97 -21.75 2.46
N VAL A 107 23.31 -21.63 3.76
CA VAL A 107 22.80 -20.55 4.60
C VAL A 107 23.95 -19.81 5.25
N LEU A 108 23.97 -18.49 5.11
CA LEU A 108 24.89 -17.61 5.84
C LEU A 108 24.14 -16.86 6.93
N ILE A 109 24.64 -17.01 8.15
CA ILE A 109 24.11 -16.37 9.37
C ILE A 109 25.25 -15.64 10.05
N ASP A 110 25.06 -14.36 10.36
CA ASP A 110 26.09 -13.53 11.01
C ASP A 110 25.44 -12.40 11.83
N GLN A 111 26.25 -11.78 12.69
CA GLN A 111 25.89 -10.68 13.59
C GLN A 111 24.60 -10.96 14.37
N ILE A 112 24.59 -12.09 15.08
CA ILE A 112 23.51 -12.44 16.01
C ILE A 112 23.58 -11.46 17.19
N ALA A 113 22.50 -10.72 17.44
CA ALA A 113 22.39 -9.76 18.52
C ALA A 113 21.07 -9.90 19.28
N LEU A 114 21.08 -9.50 20.56
CA LEU A 114 19.86 -9.29 21.33
C LEU A 114 19.38 -7.88 21.08
N GLU A 115 18.09 -7.75 20.80
CA GLU A 115 17.43 -6.46 20.57
C GLU A 115 16.67 -6.06 21.82
N ALA A 116 16.71 -4.76 22.14
CA ALA A 116 15.84 -4.20 23.15
C ALA A 116 14.36 -4.49 22.77
N PRO A 117 13.44 -4.57 23.76
CA PRO A 117 12.04 -4.73 23.47
C PRO A 117 11.58 -3.69 22.47
N GLY A 118 10.76 -4.12 21.50
CA GLY A 118 10.20 -3.25 20.45
C GLY A 118 9.22 -2.19 20.95
N GLU A 119 9.38 -1.74 22.19
CA GLU A 119 8.89 -0.44 22.62
C GLU A 119 9.96 0.61 22.34
N PRO A 120 9.58 1.84 21.95
CA PRO A 120 10.55 2.87 21.69
C PRO A 120 11.45 3.11 22.91
N ALA A 121 12.77 3.09 22.72
CA ALA A 121 13.69 3.35 23.82
C ALA A 121 13.57 4.80 24.26
N LEU A 122 13.00 5.03 25.45
CA LEU A 122 12.90 6.35 26.06
C LEU A 122 14.30 6.87 26.38
N LEU A 123 14.67 7.99 25.77
CA LEU A 123 15.89 8.71 26.04
C LEU A 123 15.67 9.65 27.23
N ASP A 124 16.61 9.64 28.15
CA ASP A 124 16.58 10.54 29.29
C ASP A 124 16.96 11.97 28.88
N ALA A 125 16.20 12.93 29.39
CA ALA A 125 16.52 14.34 29.23
C ALA A 125 17.79 14.68 30.04
N ASP A 126 18.77 15.29 29.38
CA ASP A 126 19.97 15.84 29.98
C ASP A 126 19.58 16.96 30.98
N PRO A 127 19.85 16.76 32.29
CA PRO A 127 19.53 17.76 33.31
C PRO A 127 20.20 19.12 33.04
N ALA A 128 21.35 19.13 32.37
CA ALA A 128 22.10 20.35 32.06
C ALA A 128 21.47 21.18 30.94
N VAL A 129 20.56 20.60 30.15
CA VAL A 129 19.93 21.24 28.98
C VAL A 129 18.46 21.55 29.26
N ARG A 130 18.04 21.51 30.54
CA ARG A 130 16.72 21.93 30.98
C ARG A 130 16.71 23.43 31.31
N ALA A 131 16.40 24.29 30.33
CA ALA A 131 16.27 25.74 30.52
C ALA A 131 14.88 26.31 30.12
N GLY A 132 14.32 27.22 30.93
CA GLY A 132 13.08 27.94 30.63
C GLY A 132 12.11 28.06 31.81
N PRO A 133 11.20 29.05 31.82
CA PRO A 133 10.30 29.33 32.94
C PRO A 133 9.32 28.20 33.26
N LEU A 134 8.94 27.36 32.27
CA LEU A 134 7.97 26.28 32.48
C LEU A 134 8.60 24.92 32.82
N ASN A 135 9.93 24.82 32.87
CA ASN A 135 10.59 23.53 33.05
C ASN A 135 10.33 22.87 34.40
N GLY A 136 9.89 23.60 35.44
CA GLY A 136 9.46 23.00 36.72
C GLY A 136 7.99 22.54 36.72
N THR A 137 7.20 23.04 35.77
CA THR A 137 5.75 22.82 35.68
C THR A 137 5.39 21.73 34.67
N LEU A 138 6.19 21.60 33.61
CA LEU A 138 5.99 20.63 32.54
C LEU A 138 6.86 19.39 32.72
N ARG A 139 6.30 18.23 32.35
CA ARG A 139 7.09 17.01 32.17
C ARG A 139 8.00 17.19 30.95
N ALA A 140 9.22 16.63 31.04
CA ALA A 140 10.09 16.57 29.88
C ALA A 140 9.40 15.73 28.78
N PRO A 141 9.49 16.14 27.51
CA PRO A 141 9.03 15.34 26.39
C PRO A 141 9.64 13.94 26.41
N ALA A 142 8.85 12.92 26.06
CA ALA A 142 9.37 11.59 25.79
C ALA A 142 10.07 11.61 24.42
N VAL A 143 11.31 11.15 24.37
CA VAL A 143 12.03 10.94 23.11
C VAL A 143 12.32 9.46 22.97
N SER A 144 12.02 8.91 21.81
CA SER A 144 11.79 7.50 21.63
C SER A 144 12.48 7.04 20.35
N ALA A 145 13.54 6.23 20.46
CA ALA A 145 14.23 5.68 19.28
C ALA A 145 13.41 4.52 18.67
N LEU A 146 13.18 4.56 17.35
CA LEU A 146 12.44 3.56 16.59
C LEU A 146 13.38 2.58 15.89
N ALA A 147 12.89 1.37 15.62
CA ALA A 147 13.66 0.27 15.03
C ALA A 147 14.20 0.58 13.61
N ASP A 148 13.59 1.51 12.89
CA ASP A 148 13.99 1.93 11.54
C ASP A 148 15.00 3.10 11.53
N GLY A 149 15.52 3.47 12.70
CA GLY A 149 16.49 4.54 12.90
C GLY A 149 15.89 5.95 13.00
N ARG A 150 14.56 6.08 13.09
CA ARG A 150 13.88 7.35 13.39
C ARG A 150 13.75 7.58 14.91
N PHE A 151 13.40 8.81 15.30
CA PHE A 151 13.16 9.23 16.68
C PHE A 151 11.82 9.93 16.80
N GLU A 152 10.94 9.41 17.63
CA GLU A 152 9.68 10.06 17.98
C GLU A 152 9.87 10.97 19.19
N VAL A 153 9.26 12.15 19.18
CA VAL A 153 9.26 13.12 20.28
C VAL A 153 7.83 13.44 20.65
N ARG A 154 7.40 13.07 21.86
CA ARG A 154 6.05 13.34 22.39
C ARG A 154 6.09 14.28 23.58
N GLY A 155 5.27 15.32 23.56
CA GLY A 155 5.14 16.27 24.67
C GLY A 155 3.69 16.53 25.04
N ASP A 156 3.39 16.48 26.35
CA ASP A 156 2.11 16.94 26.87
C ASP A 156 2.10 18.47 26.98
N LEU A 157 1.20 19.10 26.22
CA LEU A 157 1.07 20.55 26.12
C LEU A 157 -0.22 21.08 26.75
N SER A 158 -0.97 20.22 27.45
CA SER A 158 -2.28 20.56 28.03
C SER A 158 -2.20 21.67 29.08
N ALA A 159 -1.09 21.74 29.83
CA ALA A 159 -0.86 22.72 30.89
C ALA A 159 -0.30 24.08 30.41
N VAL A 160 -0.18 24.31 29.09
CA VAL A 160 0.47 25.52 28.56
C VAL A 160 -0.56 26.60 28.22
N GLU A 161 -0.61 27.67 29.02
CA GLU A 161 -1.54 28.80 28.84
C GLU A 161 -0.97 29.92 27.95
N ALA A 162 -0.85 29.65 26.65
CA ALA A 162 -0.48 30.66 25.65
C ALA A 162 -1.43 30.58 24.45
N PRO A 163 -1.70 31.64 23.67
CA PRO A 163 -2.66 31.58 22.55
C PRO A 163 -2.24 30.58 21.46
N GLN A 164 -0.93 30.51 21.18
CA GLN A 164 -0.34 29.65 20.17
C GLN A 164 1.04 29.22 20.63
N VAL A 165 1.35 27.93 20.44
CA VAL A 165 2.61 27.35 20.90
C VAL A 165 3.24 26.52 19.80
N THR A 166 4.53 26.76 19.56
CA THR A 166 5.37 25.96 18.69
C THR A 166 6.13 24.93 19.51
N PHE A 167 5.89 23.67 19.22
CA PHE A 167 6.65 22.52 19.73
C PHE A 167 7.63 22.08 18.64
N ARG A 168 8.92 22.13 18.94
CA ARG A 168 10.00 21.91 17.97
C ARG A 168 10.99 20.91 18.51
N ALA A 169 11.48 20.02 17.66
CA ALA A 169 12.61 19.17 17.96
C ALA A 169 13.69 19.31 16.88
N THR A 170 14.94 19.53 17.32
CA THR A 170 16.12 19.62 16.45
C THR A 170 17.10 18.52 16.82
N LEU A 171 17.42 17.65 15.87
CA LEU A 171 18.38 16.57 16.01
C LEU A 171 19.66 16.91 15.28
N ARG A 172 20.79 16.80 15.97
CA ARG A 172 22.14 16.87 15.40
C ARG A 172 22.81 15.52 15.49
N ALA A 173 23.21 14.96 14.35
CA ALA A 173 23.95 13.70 14.28
C ALA A 173 25.37 13.95 13.74
N PRO A 174 26.38 13.17 14.16
CA PRO A 174 27.74 13.28 13.65
C PRO A 174 27.82 13.11 12.12
N GLY A 175 28.45 14.08 11.45
CA GLY A 175 28.68 14.08 10.00
C GLY A 175 27.42 14.24 9.13
N GLY A 176 26.23 14.43 9.73
CA GLY A 176 24.96 14.70 9.05
C GLY A 176 24.55 16.17 9.13
N GLU A 177 23.51 16.54 8.38
CA GLU A 177 22.86 17.85 8.53
C GLU A 177 21.93 17.88 9.76
N ASP A 178 21.70 19.06 10.34
CA ASP A 178 20.72 19.27 11.40
C ASP A 178 19.31 18.91 10.88
N TYR A 179 18.65 17.95 11.52
CA TYR A 179 17.26 17.59 11.22
C TYR A 179 16.32 18.36 12.16
N ARG A 180 15.26 18.98 11.63
CA ARG A 180 14.29 19.75 12.43
C ARG A 180 12.86 19.42 12.06
N ALA A 181 12.04 19.13 13.07
CA ALA A 181 10.59 19.04 12.96
C ALA A 181 9.93 20.02 13.93
N GLU A 182 8.80 20.60 13.53
CA GLU A 182 8.00 21.44 14.40
C GLU A 182 6.51 21.38 14.06
N VAL A 183 5.69 21.59 15.07
CA VAL A 183 4.24 21.77 14.95
C VAL A 183 3.84 22.99 15.74
N THR A 184 2.89 23.76 15.22
CA THR A 184 2.34 24.91 15.95
C THR A 184 0.87 24.68 16.21
N LEU A 185 0.48 24.76 17.48
CA LEU A 185 -0.85 24.41 17.96
C LEU A 185 -1.52 25.63 18.61
N ALA A 186 -2.77 25.88 18.21
CA ALA A 186 -3.65 26.83 18.88
C ALA A 186 -4.13 26.26 20.23
N GLN A 187 -4.69 27.11 21.10
CA GLN A 187 -5.14 26.70 22.42
C GLN A 187 -6.26 25.65 22.38
N GLU A 188 -7.23 25.82 21.50
CA GLU A 188 -8.36 24.92 21.29
C GLU A 188 -7.94 23.50 20.87
N HIS A 189 -6.81 23.34 20.18
CA HIS A 189 -6.33 22.05 19.67
C HIS A 189 -5.44 21.29 20.66
N ARG A 190 -5.15 21.85 21.84
CA ARG A 190 -4.29 21.23 22.87
C ARG A 190 -5.06 20.46 23.95
N GLN A 191 -6.39 20.55 23.97
CA GLN A 191 -7.23 19.81 24.94
C GLN A 191 -7.16 18.28 24.77
N ALA A 192 -6.67 17.77 23.63
CA ALA A 192 -6.43 16.35 23.37
C ALA A 192 -5.07 15.83 23.88
N GLY A 193 -4.21 16.70 24.44
CA GLY A 193 -3.18 16.29 25.40
C GLY A 193 -1.76 15.98 24.88
N GLU A 194 -1.50 15.74 23.60
CA GLU A 194 -0.13 15.39 23.16
C GLU A 194 0.25 15.96 21.80
N ALA A 195 1.46 16.52 21.69
CA ALA A 195 2.12 16.83 20.43
C ALA A 195 3.16 15.75 20.14
N SER A 196 3.14 15.18 18.92
CA SER A 196 4.15 14.22 18.45
C SER A 196 4.90 14.76 17.24
N LEU A 197 6.22 14.55 17.21
CA LEU A 197 7.11 14.85 16.09
C LEU A 197 7.94 13.60 15.79
N LEU A 198 8.30 13.41 14.52
CA LEU A 198 9.16 12.31 14.09
C LEU A 198 10.41 12.87 13.40
N LEU A 199 11.57 12.38 13.79
CA LEU A 199 12.89 12.81 13.32
C LEU A 199 13.58 11.64 12.60
N ALA A 200 14.15 11.86 11.42
CA ALA A 200 14.78 10.79 10.63
C ALA A 200 16.23 11.18 10.27
N PRO A 201 17.18 11.09 11.22
CA PRO A 201 18.53 11.59 10.97
C PRO A 201 19.30 10.70 9.99
N THR A 202 20.24 11.31 9.29
CA THR A 202 21.28 10.58 8.57
C THR A 202 22.54 10.55 9.44
N VAL A 203 22.93 9.36 9.91
CA VAL A 203 24.17 9.16 10.67
C VAL A 203 25.23 8.69 9.70
N THR A 204 26.23 9.53 9.42
CA THR A 204 27.31 9.21 8.47
C THR A 204 28.63 8.87 9.17
N GLN A 205 28.74 9.16 10.47
CA GLN A 205 29.88 8.85 11.32
C GLN A 205 29.39 8.37 12.69
N ASP A 206 30.15 7.46 13.31
CA ASP A 206 29.96 7.11 14.71
C ASP A 206 30.18 8.35 15.60
N GLY A 207 29.41 8.46 16.67
CA GLY A 207 29.62 9.50 17.66
C GLY A 207 28.39 9.79 18.49
N THR A 208 28.27 11.03 18.95
CA THR A 208 27.21 11.45 19.84
C THR A 208 26.19 12.31 19.09
N ALA A 209 24.94 11.86 19.07
CA ALA A 209 23.82 12.66 18.59
C ALA A 209 23.17 13.44 19.74
N ARG A 210 22.53 14.55 19.39
CA ARG A 210 21.81 15.40 20.33
C ARG A 210 20.44 15.81 19.77
N ILE A 211 19.38 15.55 20.52
CA ILE A 211 18.04 16.11 20.26
C ILE A 211 17.82 17.27 21.23
N VAL A 212 17.37 18.41 20.72
CA VAL A 212 16.91 19.56 21.52
C VAL A 212 15.44 19.78 21.22
N VAL A 213 14.61 19.65 22.24
CA VAL A 213 13.16 19.91 22.16
C VAL A 213 12.90 21.28 22.78
N GLU A 214 12.24 22.16 22.03
CA GLU A 214 11.94 23.53 22.43
C GLU A 214 10.43 23.77 22.36
N LEU A 215 9.94 24.52 23.35
CA LEU A 215 8.59 25.06 23.40
C LEU A 215 8.68 26.59 23.33
N ALA A 216 7.97 27.21 22.38
CA ALA A 216 7.98 28.66 22.21
C ALA A 216 6.57 29.22 21.96
N SER A 217 6.34 30.46 22.38
CA SER A 217 5.16 31.25 22.01
C SER A 217 5.64 32.50 21.29
N GLY A 218 5.45 32.55 19.97
CA GLY A 218 6.06 33.58 19.13
C GLY A 218 7.59 33.54 19.20
N ALA A 219 8.22 34.67 19.58
CA ALA A 219 9.67 34.77 19.75
C ALA A 219 10.16 34.35 21.15
N GLU A 220 9.25 34.16 22.11
CA GLU A 220 9.60 33.82 23.48
C GLU A 220 9.76 32.31 23.66
N ARG A 221 10.90 31.88 24.21
CA ARG A 221 11.15 30.47 24.55
C ARG A 221 10.64 30.16 25.95
N LEU A 222 9.65 29.26 26.03
CA LEU A 222 8.96 28.88 27.26
C LEU A 222 9.66 27.73 27.99
N ALA A 223 10.21 26.77 27.25
CA ALA A 223 10.91 25.61 27.79
C ALA A 223 11.85 25.00 26.74
N ALA A 224 12.89 24.32 27.21
CA ALA A 224 13.78 23.52 26.38
C ALA A 224 14.34 22.34 27.17
N TRP A 225 14.54 21.23 26.47
CA TRP A 225 15.12 19.98 26.95
C TRP A 225 16.13 19.46 25.93
N GLY A 226 17.22 18.86 26.39
CA GLY A 226 18.20 18.21 25.53
C GLY A 226 18.30 16.73 25.85
N TYR A 227 18.66 15.93 24.85
CA TYR A 227 18.85 14.49 24.95
C TYR A 227 20.11 14.17 24.19
N THR A 228 21.02 13.42 24.81
CA THR A 228 22.34 13.10 24.25
C THR A 228 22.54 11.60 24.28
N PHE A 229 22.88 10.99 23.16
CA PHE A 229 22.97 9.53 23.04
C PHE A 229 23.97 9.12 21.95
N PRO A 230 24.60 7.94 22.07
CA PRO A 230 25.49 7.43 21.04
C PRO A 230 24.70 7.03 19.79
N VAL A 231 25.30 7.25 18.62
CA VAL A 231 24.83 6.76 17.32
C VAL A 231 26.00 6.16 16.56
N PHE A 232 25.70 5.16 15.74
CA PHE A 232 26.68 4.47 14.91
C PHE A 232 26.32 4.67 13.43
N ALA A 233 27.31 5.01 12.62
CA ALA A 233 27.17 5.04 11.18
C ALA A 233 26.92 3.64 10.66
N ALA A 234 26.02 3.54 9.69
CA ALA A 234 25.92 2.34 8.89
C ALA A 234 27.24 2.14 8.12
N GLU A 235 27.82 0.94 8.18
CA GLU A 235 29.04 0.62 7.42
C GLU A 235 28.86 0.92 5.93
N LYS A 236 29.85 1.59 5.33
CA LYS A 236 29.93 1.79 3.88
C LYS A 236 30.13 0.43 3.21
N GLY A 237 29.07 -0.10 2.61
CA GLY A 237 29.08 -1.41 1.96
C GLY A 237 27.75 -2.13 1.97
N LEU A 238 26.77 -1.64 2.75
CA LEU A 238 25.40 -2.11 2.65
C LEU A 238 24.80 -1.64 1.32
N THR A 239 24.58 -2.57 0.40
CA THR A 239 23.68 -2.34 -0.73
C THR A 239 22.33 -1.95 -0.17
N LYS A 240 21.87 -0.73 -0.48
CA LYS A 240 20.49 -0.33 -0.16
C LYS A 240 19.54 -1.41 -0.74
N PRO A 241 18.48 -1.80 0.00
CA PRO A 241 17.58 -2.86 -0.46
C PRO A 241 17.01 -2.56 -1.86
N PRO A 242 16.54 -3.59 -2.59
CA PRO A 242 15.81 -3.38 -3.83
C PRO A 242 14.68 -2.37 -3.61
N ILE A 243 14.41 -1.52 -4.61
CA ILE A 243 13.32 -0.55 -4.50
C ILE A 243 12.01 -1.33 -4.45
N THR A 244 11.21 -1.12 -3.41
CA THR A 244 9.95 -1.85 -3.24
C THR A 244 8.84 -1.16 -4.01
N ILE A 245 8.49 -1.70 -5.18
CA ILE A 245 7.38 -1.21 -6.00
C ILE A 245 6.41 -2.36 -6.23
N TYR A 246 5.13 -2.10 -6.04
CA TYR A 246 4.05 -3.04 -6.35
C TYR A 246 3.09 -2.43 -7.39
N PRO A 247 2.68 -3.20 -8.42
CA PRO A 247 3.23 -4.49 -8.83
C PRO A 247 4.73 -4.39 -9.16
N VAL A 248 5.46 -5.49 -8.95
CA VAL A 248 6.91 -5.54 -9.19
C VAL A 248 7.18 -5.29 -10.68
N PRO A 249 7.93 -4.23 -11.03
CA PRO A 249 8.22 -3.94 -12.43
C PRO A 249 9.06 -5.04 -13.07
N LYS A 250 8.93 -5.24 -14.38
CA LYS A 250 9.72 -6.23 -15.14
C LYS A 250 11.23 -6.04 -14.96
N GLU A 251 11.68 -4.80 -14.99
CA GLU A 251 13.08 -4.45 -14.78
C GLU A 251 13.17 -3.25 -13.84
N VAL A 252 13.96 -3.40 -12.78
CA VAL A 252 14.30 -2.33 -11.83
C VAL A 252 15.80 -2.35 -11.58
N ARG A 253 16.46 -1.20 -11.76
CA ARG A 253 17.85 -1.00 -11.37
C ARG A 253 17.97 0.26 -10.52
N ARG A 254 18.36 0.07 -9.26
CA ARG A 254 18.74 1.19 -8.38
C ARG A 254 20.08 1.76 -8.83
N THR A 255 20.19 3.08 -8.84
CA THR A 255 21.43 3.82 -9.08
C THR A 255 21.76 4.70 -7.87
N GLU A 256 22.95 5.29 -7.85
CA GLU A 256 23.39 6.09 -6.71
C GLU A 256 22.63 7.42 -6.62
N GLY A 257 22.24 7.78 -5.39
CA GLY A 257 21.58 9.05 -5.10
C GLY A 257 20.06 8.96 -4.90
N ARG A 258 19.45 10.14 -4.78
CA ARG A 258 18.00 10.33 -4.66
C ARG A 258 17.60 11.67 -5.26
N LEU A 259 16.42 11.71 -5.87
CA LEU A 259 15.75 12.93 -6.27
C LEU A 259 14.98 13.50 -5.08
N ARG A 260 15.25 14.75 -4.68
CA ARG A 260 14.55 15.40 -3.56
C ARG A 260 13.51 16.39 -4.06
N PHE A 261 12.28 16.31 -3.54
CA PHE A 261 11.21 17.23 -3.90
C PHE A 261 11.15 18.42 -2.94
N GLY A 262 11.37 19.62 -3.47
CA GLY A 262 11.19 20.87 -2.73
C GLY A 262 9.72 21.18 -2.48
N LYS A 263 9.42 22.28 -1.75
CA LYS A 263 8.02 22.72 -1.50
C LYS A 263 7.22 22.88 -2.79
N THR A 264 7.87 23.39 -3.83
CA THR A 264 7.31 23.50 -5.18
C THR A 264 8.03 22.52 -6.10
N VAL A 265 7.27 21.71 -6.81
CA VAL A 265 7.75 20.76 -7.82
C VAL A 265 7.30 21.26 -9.18
N HIS A 266 8.22 21.28 -10.14
CA HIS A 266 7.90 21.63 -11.52
C HIS A 266 7.75 20.34 -12.33
N ALA A 267 6.53 20.10 -12.81
CA ALA A 267 6.22 18.99 -13.69
C ALA A 267 5.88 19.48 -15.09
N SER A 268 6.27 18.72 -16.12
CA SER A 268 5.86 19.00 -17.49
C SER A 268 5.51 17.76 -18.27
N GLY A 269 4.73 17.96 -19.34
CA GLY A 269 4.41 16.90 -20.29
C GLY A 269 4.66 17.30 -21.74
N SER A 270 5.19 16.35 -22.51
CA SER A 270 5.47 16.47 -23.94
C SER A 270 4.77 15.35 -24.71
N GLY A 271 4.22 15.66 -25.90
CA GLY A 271 3.56 14.67 -26.76
C GLY A 271 2.20 14.18 -26.25
N MET A 272 1.62 14.86 -25.26
CA MET A 272 0.26 14.62 -24.75
C MET A 272 -0.63 15.83 -25.05
N ASP A 273 -1.92 15.61 -25.25
CA ASP A 273 -2.88 16.71 -25.30
C ASP A 273 -3.13 17.31 -23.90
N ALA A 274 -3.84 18.43 -23.86
CA ALA A 274 -4.07 19.18 -22.62
C ALA A 274 -4.93 18.43 -21.59
N ASP A 275 -5.84 17.55 -22.05
CA ASP A 275 -6.73 16.80 -21.17
C ASP A 275 -5.99 15.61 -20.55
N ASP A 276 -5.22 14.87 -21.34
CA ASP A 276 -4.34 13.80 -20.87
C ASP A 276 -3.24 14.33 -19.94
N LEU A 277 -2.65 15.49 -20.27
CA LEU A 277 -1.68 16.16 -19.42
C LEU A 277 -2.30 16.49 -18.04
N ARG A 278 -3.51 17.08 -18.05
CA ARG A 278 -4.23 17.44 -16.83
C ARG A 278 -4.62 16.21 -16.03
N ARG A 279 -5.08 15.14 -16.69
CA ARG A 279 -5.49 13.89 -16.05
C ARG A 279 -4.31 13.21 -15.37
N THR A 280 -3.21 13.01 -16.10
CA THR A 280 -2.04 12.26 -15.62
C THR A 280 -1.25 13.02 -14.56
N LEU A 281 -0.70 14.19 -14.91
CA LEU A 281 0.12 14.98 -13.99
C LEU A 281 -0.71 15.67 -12.92
N GLY A 282 -1.99 15.99 -13.18
CA GLY A 282 -2.88 16.53 -12.15
C GLY A 282 -3.14 15.53 -11.03
N LEU A 283 -3.19 14.24 -11.33
CA LEU A 283 -3.32 13.21 -10.31
C LEU A 283 -2.05 13.10 -9.47
N PHE A 284 -0.88 13.06 -10.10
CA PHE A 284 0.40 13.15 -9.40
C PHE A 284 0.50 14.41 -8.52
N ALA A 285 0.04 15.56 -9.02
CA ALA A 285 0.01 16.80 -8.27
C ALA A 285 -0.86 16.72 -7.01
N ARG A 286 -2.05 16.11 -7.12
CA ARG A 286 -2.94 15.89 -5.96
C ARG A 286 -2.28 15.02 -4.90
N GLU A 287 -1.63 13.94 -5.29
CA GLU A 287 -0.94 13.03 -4.36
C GLU A 287 0.24 13.69 -3.67
N MET A 288 1.07 14.38 -4.46
CA MET A 288 2.20 15.16 -3.96
C MET A 288 1.76 16.21 -2.94
N GLN A 289 0.63 16.87 -3.18
CA GLN A 289 0.07 17.85 -2.25
C GLN A 289 -0.56 17.19 -1.01
N ALA A 290 -1.38 16.15 -1.20
CA ALA A 290 -2.16 15.53 -0.12
C ALA A 290 -1.29 14.77 0.87
N TYR A 291 -0.34 13.96 0.39
CA TYR A 291 0.48 13.11 1.24
C TYR A 291 1.80 13.77 1.64
N TYR A 292 2.42 14.53 0.75
CA TYR A 292 3.77 15.07 0.95
C TYR A 292 3.82 16.58 1.13
N GLY A 293 2.69 17.28 1.03
CA GLY A 293 2.62 18.73 1.18
C GLY A 293 3.41 19.49 0.10
N ARG A 294 3.54 18.92 -1.11
CA ARG A 294 4.28 19.51 -2.23
C ARG A 294 3.32 20.06 -3.26
N GLU A 295 3.46 21.35 -3.55
CA GLU A 295 2.71 21.99 -4.61
C GLU A 295 3.37 21.65 -5.94
N VAL A 296 2.61 21.04 -6.86
CA VAL A 296 3.11 20.70 -8.19
C VAL A 296 2.56 21.70 -9.21
N THR A 297 3.45 22.38 -9.90
CA THR A 297 3.13 23.25 -11.03
C THR A 297 3.29 22.47 -12.33
N ILE A 298 2.24 22.41 -13.14
CA ILE A 298 2.20 21.63 -14.38
C ILE A 298 2.29 22.58 -15.58
N ARG A 299 3.13 22.24 -16.56
CA ARG A 299 3.28 22.97 -17.83
C ARG A 299 3.41 22.02 -19.01
N GLU A 300 3.14 22.51 -20.20
CA GLU A 300 3.56 21.80 -21.42
C GLU A 300 5.08 21.95 -21.62
N GLY A 301 5.72 20.92 -22.15
CA GLY A 301 7.15 20.91 -22.47
C GLY A 301 7.90 19.68 -21.94
N GLY A 302 9.23 19.75 -21.97
CA GLY A 302 10.12 18.67 -21.55
C GLY A 302 11.09 19.04 -20.44
N GLU A 303 10.77 20.07 -19.66
CA GLU A 303 11.63 20.63 -18.61
C GLU A 303 11.00 20.53 -17.23
N GLY A 304 11.83 20.47 -16.19
CA GLY A 304 11.38 20.42 -14.81
C GLY A 304 11.93 19.22 -14.06
N GLN A 305 11.45 19.06 -12.84
CA GLN A 305 11.86 18.00 -11.93
C GLN A 305 11.15 16.67 -12.24
N VAL A 306 9.93 16.73 -12.76
CA VAL A 306 9.18 15.55 -13.24
C VAL A 306 8.78 15.81 -14.69
N VAL A 307 9.25 14.98 -15.62
CA VAL A 307 8.95 15.13 -17.05
C VAL A 307 8.25 13.87 -17.54
N ALA A 308 7.04 14.02 -18.05
CA ALA A 308 6.28 12.97 -18.72
C ALA A 308 6.35 13.16 -20.24
N ALA A 309 6.67 12.11 -20.99
CA ALA A 309 6.76 12.17 -22.44
C ALA A 309 5.99 11.02 -23.08
N VAL A 310 5.11 11.34 -24.00
CA VAL A 310 4.49 10.37 -24.90
C VAL A 310 5.17 10.44 -26.26
N ALA A 311 5.66 9.29 -26.71
CA ALA A 311 6.26 9.13 -28.03
C ALA A 311 6.13 7.68 -28.52
N GLU A 312 5.85 7.50 -29.80
CA GLU A 312 5.77 6.14 -30.39
C GLU A 312 7.15 5.48 -30.54
N ARG A 313 8.20 6.28 -30.74
CA ARG A 313 9.56 5.83 -31.08
C ARG A 313 10.60 6.64 -30.32
N ALA A 314 11.77 6.04 -30.08
CA ALA A 314 12.83 6.65 -29.29
C ALA A 314 13.38 7.95 -29.92
N ASP A 315 13.39 8.05 -31.25
CA ASP A 315 13.86 9.23 -32.00
C ASP A 315 12.93 10.44 -31.90
N SER A 316 11.69 10.22 -31.46
CA SER A 316 10.64 11.23 -31.35
C SER A 316 10.61 11.87 -29.95
N LEU A 317 11.36 11.31 -29.00
CA LEU A 317 11.56 11.92 -27.69
C LEU A 317 12.45 13.18 -27.79
N PRO A 318 12.21 14.20 -26.93
CA PRO A 318 13.13 15.32 -26.79
C PRO A 318 14.58 14.86 -26.56
N LYS A 319 15.52 15.49 -27.28
CA LYS A 319 16.93 15.10 -27.27
C LYS A 319 17.53 15.19 -25.87
N GLY A 320 18.17 14.11 -25.40
CA GLY A 320 18.82 14.06 -24.10
C GLY A 320 17.86 13.88 -22.91
N LEU A 321 16.58 13.62 -23.17
CA LEU A 321 15.59 13.36 -22.14
C LEU A 321 15.90 12.05 -21.40
N LEU A 322 16.19 10.97 -22.16
CA LEU A 322 16.60 9.66 -21.66
C LEU A 322 17.98 9.25 -22.21
N PRO A 323 18.75 8.41 -21.48
CA PRO A 323 19.94 7.75 -22.01
C PRO A 323 19.60 6.88 -23.22
N GLY A 324 20.45 6.87 -24.25
CA GLY A 324 20.18 6.18 -25.53
C GLY A 324 19.75 4.71 -25.41
N PRO A 325 20.43 3.86 -24.62
CA PRO A 325 20.00 2.47 -24.42
C PRO A 325 18.61 2.36 -23.78
N LEU A 326 18.27 3.25 -22.85
CA LEU A 326 16.99 3.25 -22.16
C LEU A 326 15.86 3.82 -23.04
N ALA A 327 16.15 4.85 -23.83
CA ALA A 327 15.20 5.41 -24.80
C ALA A 327 14.73 4.36 -25.82
N LYS A 328 15.64 3.47 -26.28
CA LYS A 328 15.28 2.37 -27.20
C LYS A 328 14.28 1.38 -26.62
N ARG A 329 14.28 1.19 -25.29
CA ARG A 329 13.35 0.26 -24.63
C ARG A 329 11.89 0.71 -24.77
N LEU A 330 11.64 2.00 -25.05
CA LEU A 330 10.29 2.53 -25.28
C LEU A 330 9.51 1.78 -26.37
N GLU A 331 10.21 1.27 -27.38
CA GLU A 331 9.57 0.56 -28.50
C GLU A 331 9.09 -0.85 -28.10
N GLU A 332 9.55 -1.37 -26.95
CA GLU A 332 9.30 -2.73 -26.47
C GLU A 332 8.17 -2.82 -25.42
N VAL A 333 7.75 -1.70 -24.82
CA VAL A 333 6.86 -1.71 -23.64
C VAL A 333 5.35 -1.70 -23.98
N GLY A 334 4.98 -1.52 -25.24
CA GLY A 334 3.58 -1.44 -25.66
C GLY A 334 2.82 -0.20 -25.14
N GLU A 335 1.49 -0.22 -25.24
CA GLU A 335 0.67 0.98 -24.98
C GLU A 335 0.54 1.33 -23.48
N GLU A 336 0.43 0.34 -22.59
CA GLU A 336 0.34 0.54 -21.14
C GLU A 336 1.71 0.52 -20.43
N GLY A 337 2.79 0.25 -21.17
CA GLY A 337 4.12 0.18 -20.60
C GLY A 337 4.84 1.53 -20.58
N TYR A 338 5.92 1.60 -19.80
CA TYR A 338 6.69 2.82 -19.58
C TYR A 338 8.15 2.55 -19.27
N VAL A 339 8.93 3.61 -19.43
CA VAL A 339 10.32 3.74 -18.99
C VAL A 339 10.38 4.88 -17.97
N LEU A 340 10.84 4.60 -16.75
CA LEU A 340 11.06 5.58 -15.70
C LEU A 340 12.56 5.70 -15.41
N TYR A 341 13.08 6.91 -15.44
CA TYR A 341 14.48 7.24 -15.17
C TYR A 341 14.59 8.36 -14.14
N VAL A 342 15.13 8.03 -12.97
CA VAL A 342 15.28 8.96 -11.85
C VAL A 342 16.77 9.24 -11.62
N THR A 343 17.09 10.53 -11.62
CA THR A 343 18.41 11.11 -11.37
C THR A 343 18.33 12.06 -10.17
N PRO A 344 19.45 12.52 -9.60
CA PRO A 344 19.41 13.51 -8.53
C PRO A 344 18.70 14.82 -8.92
N GLU A 345 18.66 15.16 -10.22
CA GLU A 345 18.10 16.40 -10.74
C GLU A 345 16.62 16.27 -11.17
N ARG A 346 16.24 15.13 -11.76
CA ARG A 346 14.89 14.93 -12.32
C ARG A 346 14.45 13.47 -12.40
N ALA A 347 13.15 13.26 -12.46
CA ALA A 347 12.48 12.03 -12.87
C ALA A 347 11.88 12.19 -14.26
N VAL A 348 12.14 11.25 -15.14
CA VAL A 348 11.63 11.22 -16.52
C VAL A 348 10.81 9.96 -16.71
N ILE A 349 9.60 10.10 -17.20
CA ILE A 349 8.70 9.01 -17.56
C ILE A 349 8.44 9.11 -19.06
N ALA A 350 8.85 8.12 -19.82
CA ALA A 350 8.53 8.01 -21.24
C ALA A 350 7.63 6.80 -21.47
N ALA A 351 6.56 6.98 -22.25
CA ALA A 351 5.64 5.91 -22.63
C ALA A 351 5.09 6.13 -24.03
N ARG A 352 4.43 5.11 -24.58
CA ARG A 352 3.81 5.19 -25.91
C ARG A 352 2.42 5.81 -25.91
N SER A 353 1.80 5.87 -24.73
CA SER A 353 0.49 6.48 -24.52
C SER A 353 0.42 7.22 -23.18
N ALA A 354 -0.61 8.03 -22.99
CA ALA A 354 -0.88 8.68 -21.70
C ALA A 354 -1.20 7.67 -20.58
N ALA A 355 -1.75 6.49 -20.91
CA ALA A 355 -1.96 5.39 -19.94
C ALA A 355 -0.63 4.84 -19.41
N GLY A 356 0.36 4.66 -20.29
CA GLY A 356 1.71 4.25 -19.88
C GLY A 356 2.38 5.31 -19.00
N VAL A 357 2.24 6.61 -19.33
CA VAL A 357 2.71 7.70 -18.46
C VAL A 357 2.05 7.61 -17.09
N TYR A 358 0.74 7.43 -17.05
CA TYR A 358 -0.01 7.27 -15.81
C TYR A 358 0.54 6.13 -14.94
N TYR A 359 0.76 4.94 -15.51
CA TYR A 359 1.34 3.82 -14.77
C TYR A 359 2.80 4.06 -14.33
N GLY A 360 3.58 4.80 -15.12
CA GLY A 360 4.90 5.26 -14.72
C GLY A 360 4.89 6.22 -13.53
N LEU A 361 3.90 7.11 -13.48
CA LEU A 361 3.67 7.99 -12.31
C LEU A 361 3.30 7.17 -11.07
N GLN A 362 2.51 6.10 -11.19
CA GLN A 362 2.21 5.20 -10.06
C GLN A 362 3.48 4.55 -9.50
N SER A 363 4.41 4.15 -10.37
CA SER A 363 5.71 3.63 -9.94
C SER A 363 6.62 4.69 -9.35
N LEU A 364 6.59 5.92 -9.86
CA LEU A 364 7.31 7.03 -9.25
C LEU A 364 6.77 7.32 -7.84
N LEU A 365 5.45 7.35 -7.64
CA LEU A 365 4.83 7.52 -6.32
C LEU A 365 5.21 6.38 -5.37
N ALA A 366 5.17 5.13 -5.82
CA ALA A 366 5.62 3.99 -5.02
C ALA A 366 7.11 4.08 -4.66
N ALA A 367 7.96 4.54 -5.59
CA ALA A 367 9.38 4.78 -5.31
C ALA A 367 9.58 5.93 -4.32
N ILE A 368 8.73 6.96 -4.37
CA ILE A 368 8.72 8.03 -3.36
C ILE A 368 8.33 7.45 -2.00
N ASP A 369 7.30 6.62 -1.92
CA ASP A 369 6.90 5.96 -0.67
C ASP A 369 8.02 5.09 -0.07
N ASP A 370 8.77 4.36 -0.90
CA ASP A 370 9.88 3.50 -0.47
C ASP A 370 11.08 4.30 0.08
N GLU A 371 11.46 5.42 -0.57
CA GLU A 371 12.63 6.22 -0.12
C GLU A 371 12.25 7.29 0.93
N THR A 372 10.98 7.71 0.99
CA THR A 372 10.53 8.77 1.89
C THR A 372 10.26 8.23 3.29
N LYS A 373 11.15 8.53 4.23
CA LYS A 373 10.96 8.21 5.65
C LYS A 373 9.92 9.08 6.36
N LEU A 374 9.77 10.32 5.87
CA LEU A 374 8.89 11.35 6.42
C LEU A 374 8.34 12.23 5.28
N PRO A 375 7.05 12.60 5.29
CA PRO A 375 6.46 13.43 4.23
C PRO A 375 7.23 14.73 3.93
N ALA A 376 7.79 15.35 4.98
CA ALA A 376 8.61 16.55 4.91
C ALA A 376 9.96 16.36 4.17
N GLU A 377 10.35 15.13 3.84
CA GLU A 377 11.57 14.78 3.12
C GLU A 377 11.33 14.12 1.76
N ALA A 378 10.10 14.21 1.22
CA ALA A 378 9.69 13.61 -0.04
C ALA A 378 10.83 13.47 -1.06
N ALA A 379 11.21 12.23 -1.33
CA ALA A 379 12.31 11.90 -2.22
C ALA A 379 12.06 10.56 -2.91
N ALA A 380 12.56 10.41 -4.13
CA ALA A 380 12.59 9.14 -4.87
C ALA A 380 14.03 8.63 -4.94
N PRO A 381 14.27 7.31 -4.90
CA PRO A 381 15.58 6.75 -5.17
C PRO A 381 15.96 6.98 -6.63
N CYS A 382 17.23 7.24 -6.91
CA CYS A 382 17.71 7.20 -8.29
C CYS A 382 17.57 5.77 -8.83
N CYS A 383 16.96 5.63 -10.01
CA CYS A 383 16.66 4.32 -10.57
C CYS A 383 16.39 4.37 -12.08
N GLU A 384 16.42 3.19 -12.68
CA GLU A 384 15.93 2.91 -14.02
C GLU A 384 14.90 1.80 -13.92
N ILE A 385 13.73 2.02 -14.50
CA ILE A 385 12.62 1.06 -14.52
C ILE A 385 12.10 0.96 -15.95
N VAL A 386 11.92 -0.27 -16.40
CA VAL A 386 11.23 -0.59 -17.66
C VAL A 386 10.15 -1.61 -17.33
N ASP A 387 8.91 -1.29 -17.68
CA ASP A 387 7.79 -2.07 -17.21
C ASP A 387 6.62 -2.07 -18.20
N TRP A 388 5.90 -3.18 -18.21
CA TRP A 388 4.70 -3.37 -19.02
C TRP A 388 3.87 -4.52 -18.43
N PRO A 389 2.53 -4.48 -18.60
CA PRO A 389 1.69 -5.56 -18.11
C PRO A 389 1.87 -6.84 -18.93
N THR A 390 1.88 -7.99 -18.26
CA THR A 390 1.80 -9.31 -18.95
C THR A 390 0.43 -9.51 -19.59
N PHE A 391 -0.63 -9.09 -18.89
CA PHE A 391 -2.02 -9.29 -19.30
C PHE A 391 -2.71 -7.94 -19.52
N PRO A 392 -3.41 -7.76 -20.64
CA PRO A 392 -4.12 -6.51 -20.93
C PRO A 392 -5.36 -6.33 -20.04
N PHE A 393 -5.95 -7.42 -19.53
CA PHE A 393 -7.05 -7.37 -18.57
C PHE A 393 -6.52 -7.59 -17.15
N ARG A 394 -6.63 -6.56 -16.30
CA ARG A 394 -6.23 -6.60 -14.88
C ARG A 394 -7.33 -5.93 -14.07
N GLY A 395 -8.27 -6.71 -13.57
CA GLY A 395 -9.45 -6.13 -12.94
C GLY A 395 -10.00 -6.90 -11.77
N ALA A 396 -11.04 -6.33 -11.18
CA ALA A 396 -11.81 -6.92 -10.10
C ALA A 396 -13.31 -6.79 -10.40
N THR A 397 -14.08 -7.77 -9.96
CA THR A 397 -15.54 -7.65 -9.92
C THR A 397 -15.93 -6.95 -8.62
N MET A 398 -16.77 -5.94 -8.72
CA MET A 398 -17.27 -5.18 -7.59
C MET A 398 -18.77 -5.00 -7.72
N SER A 399 -19.51 -5.40 -6.69
CA SER A 399 -20.93 -5.06 -6.60
C SER A 399 -21.09 -3.57 -6.33
N ASN A 400 -22.10 -2.95 -6.94
CA ASN A 400 -22.53 -1.64 -6.50
C ASN A 400 -22.86 -1.73 -4.99
N PRO A 401 -22.22 -0.93 -4.12
CA PRO A 401 -22.40 -1.07 -2.68
C PRO A 401 -23.82 -0.74 -2.21
N THR A 402 -24.65 -0.18 -3.10
CA THR A 402 -26.08 0.08 -2.89
C THR A 402 -27.00 -0.99 -3.49
N SER A 403 -26.44 -2.07 -4.08
CA SER A 403 -27.22 -3.23 -4.55
C SER A 403 -27.58 -4.13 -3.35
N ARG A 404 -28.45 -3.61 -2.47
CA ARG A 404 -29.08 -4.38 -1.40
C ARG A 404 -30.52 -3.92 -1.30
N TRP A 405 -31.46 -4.87 -1.30
CA TRP A 405 -32.89 -4.65 -1.01
C TRP A 405 -33.17 -4.22 0.45
N GLY A 406 -32.35 -3.30 0.98
CA GLY A 406 -32.56 -2.58 2.22
C GLY A 406 -32.92 -3.48 3.39
N TYR A 407 -31.93 -4.09 4.04
CA TYR A 407 -32.13 -4.27 5.48
C TYR A 407 -32.30 -2.88 6.08
N PRO A 408 -33.24 -2.65 7.01
CA PRO A 408 -33.56 -1.32 7.55
C PRO A 408 -32.38 -0.57 8.23
N ASN A 409 -31.21 -1.20 8.32
CA ASN A 409 -29.97 -0.66 8.88
C ASN A 409 -28.85 -0.45 7.84
N ASP A 410 -29.07 -0.70 6.55
CA ASP A 410 -28.04 -0.51 5.53
C ASP A 410 -27.85 0.99 5.25
N ALA A 411 -26.69 1.51 5.67
CA ALA A 411 -26.33 2.90 5.43
C ALA A 411 -26.11 3.16 3.94
N TRP A 412 -26.48 4.35 3.48
CA TRP A 412 -26.07 4.83 2.17
C TRP A 412 -24.54 4.92 2.09
N VAL A 413 -23.98 4.53 0.94
CA VAL A 413 -22.53 4.55 0.70
C VAL A 413 -22.19 5.66 -0.28
N ASP A 414 -21.29 6.55 0.13
CA ASP A 414 -20.85 7.68 -0.69
C ASP A 414 -19.98 7.24 -1.88
N VAL A 415 -20.19 7.87 -3.04
CA VAL A 415 -19.39 7.62 -4.25
C VAL A 415 -17.92 7.97 -4.03
N GLY A 416 -17.63 9.03 -3.28
CA GLY A 416 -16.27 9.44 -2.95
C GLY A 416 -15.53 8.41 -2.11
N TYR A 417 -16.22 7.80 -1.13
CA TYR A 417 -15.65 6.69 -0.35
C TYR A 417 -15.25 5.50 -1.25
N VAL A 418 -16.12 5.10 -2.18
CA VAL A 418 -15.84 3.99 -3.11
C VAL A 418 -14.73 4.36 -4.09
N SER A 419 -14.71 5.61 -4.56
CA SER A 419 -13.66 6.11 -5.43
C SER A 419 -12.28 6.10 -4.75
N ASP A 420 -12.19 6.52 -3.48
CA ASP A 420 -10.96 6.43 -2.67
C ASP A 420 -10.53 4.98 -2.45
N PHE A 421 -11.48 4.07 -2.18
CA PHE A 421 -11.19 2.64 -2.08
C PHE A 421 -10.59 2.09 -3.39
N VAL A 422 -11.25 2.36 -4.54
CA VAL A 422 -10.76 1.96 -5.87
C VAL A 422 -9.39 2.56 -6.16
N TYR A 423 -9.18 3.83 -5.79
CA TYR A 423 -7.89 4.49 -5.96
C TYR A 423 -6.75 3.72 -5.27
N ARG A 424 -6.92 3.47 -3.97
CA ARG A 424 -5.89 2.88 -3.12
C ARG A 424 -5.62 1.41 -3.43
N THR A 425 -6.66 0.67 -3.81
CA THR A 425 -6.56 -0.79 -4.00
C THR A 425 -6.34 -1.20 -5.45
N MET A 426 -6.81 -0.42 -6.41
CA MET A 426 -6.76 -0.76 -7.84
C MET A 426 -5.85 0.18 -8.63
N ALA A 427 -6.10 1.50 -8.54
CA ALA A 427 -5.42 2.49 -9.37
C ALA A 427 -3.91 2.54 -9.08
N ARG A 428 -3.53 2.62 -7.79
CA ARG A 428 -2.13 2.54 -7.32
C ARG A 428 -1.45 1.21 -7.73
N GLN A 429 -2.23 0.14 -7.89
CA GLN A 429 -1.77 -1.20 -8.26
C GLN A 429 -1.80 -1.47 -9.77
N LYS A 430 -2.05 -0.44 -10.60
CA LYS A 430 -2.10 -0.54 -12.07
C LYS A 430 -3.15 -1.52 -12.60
N LEU A 431 -4.20 -1.79 -11.83
CA LEU A 431 -5.40 -2.47 -12.35
C LEU A 431 -6.17 -1.50 -13.25
N ASN A 432 -6.77 -2.02 -14.30
CA ASN A 432 -7.31 -1.22 -15.40
C ASN A 432 -8.77 -1.53 -15.74
N ARG A 433 -9.40 -2.50 -15.06
CA ARG A 433 -10.81 -2.86 -15.29
C ARG A 433 -11.57 -3.08 -13.99
N ILE A 434 -12.83 -2.65 -13.96
CA ILE A 434 -13.80 -3.03 -12.93
C ILE A 434 -15.00 -3.66 -13.64
N VAL A 435 -15.36 -4.89 -13.27
CA VAL A 435 -16.66 -5.47 -13.63
C VAL A 435 -17.64 -5.03 -12.55
N PHE A 436 -18.51 -4.07 -12.88
CA PHE A 436 -19.36 -3.39 -11.91
C PHE A 436 -20.78 -3.92 -11.97
N ILE A 437 -21.18 -4.69 -10.96
CA ILE A 437 -22.53 -5.28 -10.90
C ILE A 437 -23.52 -4.18 -10.55
N ILE A 438 -24.43 -3.88 -11.48
CA ILE A 438 -25.41 -2.80 -11.34
C ILE A 438 -26.53 -3.22 -10.39
N GLY A 439 -27.15 -4.37 -10.67
CA GLY A 439 -28.29 -4.89 -9.93
C GLY A 439 -29.35 -3.83 -9.68
N GLU A 440 -29.89 -3.84 -8.47
CA GLU A 440 -30.84 -2.86 -7.94
C GLU A 440 -30.16 -1.55 -7.47
N GLY A 441 -28.83 -1.43 -7.57
CA GLY A 441 -28.05 -0.30 -7.03
C GLY A 441 -28.08 0.97 -7.89
N MET A 442 -28.82 0.98 -8.99
CA MET A 442 -28.97 2.14 -9.88
C MET A 442 -30.42 2.62 -9.91
N GLN A 443 -30.62 3.94 -9.90
CA GLN A 443 -31.94 4.53 -10.11
C GLN A 443 -32.28 4.52 -11.61
N PHE A 444 -33.01 3.49 -12.04
CA PHE A 444 -33.52 3.38 -13.40
C PHE A 444 -34.68 4.36 -13.66
N ASP A 445 -34.66 5.02 -14.82
CA ASP A 445 -35.73 5.90 -15.29
C ASP A 445 -36.83 5.10 -16.01
N SER A 446 -36.45 4.06 -16.78
CA SER A 446 -37.37 3.16 -17.48
C SER A 446 -38.20 2.31 -16.51
N HIS A 447 -37.56 1.84 -15.43
CA HIS A 447 -38.14 0.94 -14.43
C HIS A 447 -37.81 1.35 -12.99
N PRO A 448 -38.41 2.44 -12.45
CA PRO A 448 -38.14 2.93 -11.10
C PRO A 448 -38.45 1.93 -9.99
N GLU A 449 -39.25 0.90 -10.27
CA GLU A 449 -39.59 -0.22 -9.39
C GLU A 449 -38.44 -1.20 -9.13
N LEU A 450 -37.43 -1.24 -10.00
CA LEU A 450 -36.29 -2.17 -9.91
C LEU A 450 -35.17 -1.70 -8.96
N ARG A 451 -35.24 -0.45 -8.48
CA ARG A 451 -34.17 0.16 -7.68
C ARG A 451 -34.33 -0.11 -6.19
N ALA A 452 -33.21 -0.32 -5.51
CA ALA A 452 -33.16 -0.29 -4.05
C ALA A 452 -33.44 1.12 -3.50
N PRO A 453 -33.96 1.25 -2.26
CA PRO A 453 -34.23 2.56 -1.64
C PRO A 453 -33.01 3.49 -1.57
N ASN A 454 -31.80 2.94 -1.46
CA ASN A 454 -30.54 3.66 -1.35
C ASN A 454 -29.72 3.65 -2.66
N ALA A 455 -30.30 3.21 -3.77
CA ALA A 455 -29.65 3.14 -5.07
C ALA A 455 -29.04 4.50 -5.49
N TRP A 456 -27.87 4.44 -6.12
CA TRP A 456 -27.23 5.62 -6.69
C TRP A 456 -28.00 6.18 -7.89
N SER A 457 -28.12 7.49 -7.94
CA SER A 457 -28.58 8.22 -9.12
C SER A 457 -27.64 8.01 -10.31
N LYS A 458 -28.14 8.21 -11.53
CA LYS A 458 -27.29 8.20 -12.74
C LYS A 458 -26.13 9.18 -12.65
N ALA A 459 -26.34 10.34 -12.02
CA ALA A 459 -25.28 11.32 -11.81
C ALA A 459 -24.18 10.80 -10.87
N GLU A 460 -24.53 10.03 -9.83
CA GLU A 460 -23.58 9.36 -8.93
C GLU A 460 -22.78 8.28 -9.65
N ILE A 461 -23.47 7.41 -10.38
CA ILE A 461 -22.84 6.37 -11.21
C ILE A 461 -21.89 7.00 -12.24
N LYS A 462 -22.33 8.07 -12.93
CA LYS A 462 -21.49 8.81 -13.87
C LYS A 462 -20.24 9.38 -13.21
N ARG A 463 -20.36 9.99 -12.02
CA ARG A 463 -19.19 10.50 -11.27
C ARG A 463 -18.19 9.39 -10.97
N PHE A 464 -18.67 8.20 -10.59
CA PHE A 464 -17.81 7.05 -10.37
C PHE A 464 -17.12 6.56 -11.66
N ILE A 465 -17.86 6.49 -12.78
CA ILE A 465 -17.32 6.12 -14.09
C ILE A 465 -16.25 7.12 -14.54
N ASP A 466 -16.52 8.42 -14.44
CA ASP A 466 -15.58 9.48 -14.80
C ASP A 466 -14.32 9.40 -13.94
N PHE A 467 -14.46 9.16 -12.63
CA PHE A 467 -13.34 8.93 -11.73
C PHE A 467 -12.49 7.73 -12.17
N CYS A 468 -13.12 6.59 -12.50
CA CYS A 468 -12.39 5.42 -12.98
C CYS A 468 -11.66 5.71 -14.30
N ARG A 469 -12.31 6.37 -15.26
CA ARG A 469 -11.72 6.78 -16.55
C ARG A 469 -10.53 7.72 -16.36
N ASP A 470 -10.61 8.65 -15.41
CA ASP A 470 -9.50 9.53 -15.06
C ASP A 470 -8.28 8.79 -14.48
N ASN A 471 -8.49 7.58 -13.97
CA ASN A 471 -7.46 6.66 -13.47
C ASN A 471 -7.11 5.54 -14.47
N TYR A 472 -7.54 5.66 -15.74
CA TYR A 472 -7.35 4.64 -16.77
C TYR A 472 -7.94 3.26 -16.38
N ILE A 473 -9.05 3.28 -15.64
CA ILE A 473 -9.85 2.11 -15.29
C ILE A 473 -11.14 2.15 -16.12
N GLU A 474 -11.34 1.16 -16.99
CA GLU A 474 -12.62 0.98 -17.67
C GLU A 474 -13.60 0.25 -16.74
N VAL A 475 -14.82 0.77 -16.67
CA VAL A 475 -15.93 0.20 -15.89
C VAL A 475 -16.82 -0.58 -16.85
N ILE A 476 -16.79 -1.90 -16.73
CA ILE A 476 -17.60 -2.85 -17.48
C ILE A 476 -18.90 -3.06 -16.69
N PRO A 477 -20.06 -2.57 -17.16
CA PRO A 477 -21.30 -2.84 -16.47
C PRO A 477 -21.63 -4.32 -16.54
N LEU A 478 -22.06 -4.87 -15.40
CA LEU A 478 -22.63 -6.20 -15.31
C LEU A 478 -24.09 -6.10 -14.87
N VAL A 479 -24.99 -6.54 -15.74
CA VAL A 479 -26.41 -6.73 -15.42
C VAL A 479 -26.70 -8.22 -15.48
N THR A 480 -26.99 -8.84 -14.33
CA THR A 480 -27.22 -10.29 -14.27
C THR A 480 -28.54 -10.64 -14.93
N VAL A 481 -28.49 -11.58 -15.87
CA VAL A 481 -29.66 -12.17 -16.53
C VAL A 481 -29.78 -13.64 -16.12
N LEU A 482 -31.01 -14.15 -16.10
CA LEU A 482 -31.39 -15.52 -15.76
C LEU A 482 -31.26 -15.86 -14.28
N GLY A 483 -30.02 -15.95 -13.80
CA GLY A 483 -29.64 -16.21 -12.42
C GLY A 483 -29.37 -14.92 -11.66
N HIS A 484 -29.25 -15.01 -10.33
CA HIS A 484 -29.17 -13.83 -9.45
C HIS A 484 -30.18 -12.74 -9.83
N ALA A 485 -31.39 -13.15 -10.19
CA ALA A 485 -32.43 -12.28 -10.73
C ALA A 485 -33.30 -11.63 -9.64
N ASN A 486 -32.87 -11.65 -8.38
CA ASN A 486 -33.64 -11.09 -7.25
C ASN A 486 -33.89 -9.58 -7.41
N TRP A 487 -32.94 -8.83 -7.98
CA TRP A 487 -33.12 -7.42 -8.37
C TRP A 487 -34.30 -7.19 -9.34
N PHE A 488 -34.68 -8.22 -10.08
CA PHE A 488 -35.72 -8.16 -11.11
C PHE A 488 -37.03 -8.86 -10.66
N CYS A 489 -36.92 -10.04 -10.06
CA CYS A 489 -38.04 -10.91 -9.68
C CYS A 489 -38.67 -10.59 -8.31
N ILE A 490 -38.00 -9.82 -7.44
CA ILE A 490 -38.63 -9.30 -6.22
C ILE A 490 -39.75 -8.30 -6.57
N PRO A 491 -39.50 -7.24 -7.37
CA PRO A 491 -40.55 -6.31 -7.78
C PRO A 491 -41.54 -6.93 -8.78
N HIS A 492 -41.10 -7.93 -9.56
CA HIS A 492 -41.93 -8.64 -10.53
C HIS A 492 -42.08 -10.14 -10.21
N PRO A 493 -42.88 -10.51 -9.19
CA PRO A 493 -43.08 -11.91 -8.81
C PRO A 493 -43.68 -12.76 -9.93
N GLU A 494 -44.44 -12.15 -10.85
CA GLU A 494 -45.01 -12.79 -12.04
C GLU A 494 -43.95 -13.30 -13.04
N LEU A 495 -42.72 -12.77 -12.96
CA LEU A 495 -41.61 -13.14 -13.84
C LEU A 495 -40.73 -14.24 -13.26
N ARG A 496 -41.01 -14.74 -12.05
CA ARG A 496 -40.26 -15.82 -11.41
C ARG A 496 -40.41 -17.12 -12.18
N GLU A 497 -39.31 -17.84 -12.31
CA GLU A 497 -39.33 -19.22 -12.77
C GLU A 497 -40.08 -20.10 -11.75
N ALA A 498 -41.02 -20.89 -12.25
CA ALA A 498 -41.94 -21.72 -11.47
C ALA A 498 -42.68 -20.99 -10.31
N GLY A 499 -42.77 -19.66 -10.33
CA GLY A 499 -43.55 -18.87 -9.37
C GLY A 499 -43.04 -18.85 -7.92
N HIS A 500 -41.85 -19.40 -7.65
CA HIS A 500 -41.38 -19.61 -6.28
C HIS A 500 -39.97 -19.09 -6.02
N ASP A 501 -39.06 -19.16 -6.99
CA ASP A 501 -37.67 -18.72 -6.80
C ASP A 501 -37.48 -17.30 -7.34
N GLU A 502 -37.18 -16.35 -6.46
CA GLU A 502 -36.88 -14.97 -6.83
C GLU A 502 -35.49 -14.80 -7.44
N ASN A 503 -34.63 -15.81 -7.41
CA ASN A 503 -33.30 -15.72 -8.02
C ASN A 503 -33.29 -16.12 -9.49
N ILE A 504 -34.39 -16.67 -10.02
CA ILE A 504 -34.45 -17.22 -11.37
C ILE A 504 -35.60 -16.57 -12.15
N ALA A 505 -35.29 -15.93 -13.28
CA ALA A 505 -36.28 -15.30 -14.16
C ALA A 505 -36.83 -16.26 -15.23
N CYS A 506 -38.12 -16.16 -15.54
CA CYS A 506 -38.80 -16.89 -16.60
C CYS A 506 -38.57 -16.23 -17.97
N VAL A 507 -37.50 -16.59 -18.67
CA VAL A 507 -37.13 -16.03 -20.01
C VAL A 507 -38.15 -16.18 -21.13
N ARG A 508 -39.12 -17.08 -20.97
CA ARG A 508 -40.21 -17.28 -21.93
C ARG A 508 -41.47 -16.51 -21.58
N HIS A 509 -41.44 -15.74 -20.49
CA HIS A 509 -42.44 -14.71 -20.25
C HIS A 509 -42.21 -13.55 -21.25
N PRO A 510 -43.26 -13.05 -21.93
CA PRO A 510 -43.10 -12.03 -22.98
C PRO A 510 -42.44 -10.75 -22.47
N ASP A 511 -42.63 -10.43 -21.19
CA ASP A 511 -42.08 -9.21 -20.59
C ASP A 511 -40.63 -9.34 -20.11
N THR A 512 -40.11 -10.55 -19.86
CA THR A 512 -38.78 -10.71 -19.26
C THR A 512 -37.69 -10.12 -20.14
N ASN A 513 -37.64 -10.52 -21.42
CA ASN A 513 -36.63 -10.01 -22.32
C ASN A 513 -36.83 -8.52 -22.60
N ARG A 514 -38.08 -8.05 -22.73
CA ARG A 514 -38.40 -6.64 -22.98
C ARG A 514 -37.86 -5.73 -21.87
N LEU A 515 -38.19 -6.03 -20.61
CA LEU A 515 -37.75 -5.24 -19.46
C LEU A 515 -36.22 -5.28 -19.28
N ILE A 516 -35.60 -6.46 -19.47
CA ILE A 516 -34.13 -6.59 -19.42
C ILE A 516 -33.47 -5.75 -20.50
N THR A 517 -33.99 -5.75 -21.74
CA THR A 517 -33.44 -4.93 -22.83
C THR A 517 -33.66 -3.43 -22.61
N GLU A 518 -34.79 -3.02 -22.03
CA GLU A 518 -35.05 -1.62 -21.65
C GLU A 518 -34.04 -1.15 -20.58
N VAL A 519 -33.70 -2.00 -19.60
CA VAL A 519 -32.61 -1.75 -18.63
C VAL A 519 -31.24 -1.71 -19.32
N PHE A 520 -30.97 -2.61 -20.27
CA PHE A 520 -29.71 -2.64 -21.01
C PHE A 520 -29.48 -1.35 -21.78
N ASP A 521 -30.49 -0.85 -22.51
CA ASP A 521 -30.40 0.40 -23.26
C ASP A 521 -29.99 1.55 -22.34
N GLU A 522 -30.60 1.63 -21.15
CA GLU A 522 -30.32 2.66 -20.17
C GLU A 522 -28.91 2.58 -19.56
N VAL A 523 -28.44 1.35 -19.26
CA VAL A 523 -27.08 1.13 -18.74
C VAL A 523 -26.04 1.37 -19.84
N ILE A 524 -26.29 0.95 -21.08
CA ILE A 524 -25.40 1.18 -22.24
C ILE A 524 -25.29 2.69 -22.50
N GLU A 525 -26.41 3.43 -22.47
CA GLU A 525 -26.42 4.88 -22.66
C GLU A 525 -25.55 5.57 -21.60
N LEU A 526 -25.67 5.17 -20.33
CA LEU A 526 -24.92 5.78 -19.23
C LEU A 526 -23.43 5.40 -19.23
N PHE A 527 -23.12 4.11 -19.41
CA PHE A 527 -21.76 3.60 -19.30
C PHE A 527 -20.95 3.82 -20.57
N GLN A 528 -21.58 3.83 -21.75
CA GLN A 528 -20.90 3.80 -23.05
C GLN A 528 -19.76 2.76 -23.07
N PRO A 529 -20.05 1.48 -22.73
CA PRO A 529 -19.01 0.49 -22.50
C PRO A 529 -18.48 -0.11 -23.80
N THR A 530 -17.22 -0.56 -23.81
CA THR A 530 -16.72 -1.38 -24.92
C THR A 530 -17.06 -2.86 -24.74
N THR A 531 -17.32 -3.27 -23.50
CA THR A 531 -17.73 -4.61 -23.09
C THR A 531 -18.91 -4.52 -22.13
N PHE A 532 -19.95 -5.31 -22.35
CA PHE A 532 -21.11 -5.41 -21.46
C PHE A 532 -21.22 -6.84 -20.94
N HIS A 533 -21.36 -7.04 -19.63
CA HIS A 533 -21.40 -8.37 -19.04
C HIS A 533 -22.84 -8.72 -18.60
N ILE A 534 -23.38 -9.84 -19.09
CA ILE A 534 -24.77 -10.24 -18.83
C ILE A 534 -24.95 -11.24 -17.66
N GLY A 535 -23.92 -11.44 -16.84
CA GLY A 535 -23.88 -12.52 -15.83
C GLY A 535 -24.04 -13.93 -16.43
N MET A 536 -25.21 -14.53 -16.20
CA MET A 536 -25.59 -15.93 -16.50
C MET A 536 -24.95 -16.99 -15.59
N ASP A 537 -24.45 -16.59 -14.42
CA ASP A 537 -24.00 -17.49 -13.38
C ASP A 537 -25.17 -18.04 -12.54
N GLU A 538 -24.92 -19.17 -11.84
CA GLU A 538 -25.84 -19.78 -10.87
C GLU A 538 -27.30 -19.94 -11.34
N CYS A 539 -27.50 -20.25 -12.61
CA CYS A 539 -28.83 -20.49 -13.17
C CYS A 539 -29.33 -21.89 -12.78
N TRP A 540 -29.88 -22.00 -11.57
CA TRP A 540 -30.47 -23.24 -11.05
C TRP A 540 -31.87 -23.45 -11.62
N TRP A 541 -31.98 -24.06 -12.80
CA TRP A 541 -33.28 -24.31 -13.44
C TRP A 541 -34.13 -25.35 -12.69
N ARG A 542 -34.87 -24.89 -11.68
CA ARG A 542 -35.64 -25.75 -10.77
C ARG A 542 -36.90 -26.33 -11.40
N THR A 543 -37.40 -25.79 -12.51
CA THR A 543 -38.59 -26.32 -13.21
C THR A 543 -38.48 -27.81 -13.47
N LEU A 544 -37.30 -28.32 -13.86
CA LEU A 544 -37.13 -29.75 -14.14
C LEU A 544 -37.08 -30.61 -12.86
N SER A 545 -36.75 -30.01 -11.73
CA SER A 545 -36.76 -30.64 -10.40
C SER A 545 -38.15 -30.63 -9.74
N LEU A 546 -39.12 -29.88 -10.26
CA LEU A 546 -40.49 -29.83 -9.75
C LEU A 546 -41.38 -30.95 -10.36
N PRO A 547 -42.41 -31.40 -9.61
CA PRO A 547 -43.46 -32.26 -10.16
C PRO A 547 -44.06 -31.67 -11.44
N GLU A 548 -44.43 -32.50 -12.42
CA GLU A 548 -44.90 -32.05 -13.74
C GLU A 548 -46.03 -31.01 -13.67
N ALA A 549 -46.93 -31.16 -12.70
CA ALA A 549 -48.06 -30.25 -12.47
C ALA A 549 -47.65 -28.86 -11.94
N GLU A 550 -46.47 -28.74 -11.34
CA GLU A 550 -45.91 -27.51 -10.77
C GLU A 550 -44.88 -26.85 -11.69
N ARG A 551 -44.54 -27.50 -12.81
CA ARG A 551 -43.59 -26.96 -13.77
C ARG A 551 -44.14 -25.70 -14.42
N CYS A 552 -43.25 -24.71 -14.61
CA CYS A 552 -43.58 -23.56 -15.43
C CYS A 552 -44.02 -24.02 -16.83
N PRO A 553 -45.23 -23.67 -17.31
CA PRO A 553 -45.75 -24.16 -18.59
C PRO A 553 -44.95 -23.66 -19.79
N ARG A 554 -44.21 -22.56 -19.61
CA ARG A 554 -43.35 -21.95 -20.63
C ARG A 554 -41.95 -22.58 -20.66
N CYS A 555 -41.40 -22.92 -19.50
CA CYS A 555 -40.02 -23.38 -19.30
C CYS A 555 -39.85 -24.90 -19.16
N LYS A 556 -40.90 -25.68 -19.42
CA LYS A 556 -40.90 -27.15 -19.29
C LYS A 556 -40.13 -27.92 -20.37
N SER A 557 -39.53 -27.24 -21.37
CA SER A 557 -38.75 -27.86 -22.46
C SER A 557 -37.24 -27.61 -22.29
N ASP A 558 -36.43 -28.37 -23.04
CA ASP A 558 -34.96 -28.49 -22.94
C ASP A 558 -34.19 -27.19 -22.61
N TRP A 559 -33.62 -27.16 -21.39
CA TRP A 559 -32.79 -26.08 -20.84
C TRP A 559 -31.63 -25.63 -21.75
N PRO A 560 -30.88 -26.52 -22.44
CA PRO A 560 -29.77 -26.11 -23.30
C PRO A 560 -30.19 -25.15 -24.42
N ASP A 561 -31.36 -25.37 -25.02
CA ASP A 561 -31.87 -24.52 -26.10
C ASP A 561 -32.25 -23.13 -25.57
N ILE A 562 -32.79 -23.08 -24.35
CA ILE A 562 -33.14 -21.82 -23.70
C ILE A 562 -31.90 -20.95 -23.44
N VAL A 563 -30.82 -21.56 -22.94
CA VAL A 563 -29.55 -20.84 -22.73
C VAL A 563 -28.96 -20.37 -24.06
N ALA A 564 -29.00 -21.22 -25.10
CA ALA A 564 -28.52 -20.88 -26.43
C ALA A 564 -29.33 -19.72 -27.05
N ASP A 565 -30.65 -19.76 -26.98
CA ASP A 565 -31.54 -18.71 -27.49
C ASP A 565 -31.27 -17.36 -26.79
N GLN A 566 -31.05 -17.38 -25.48
CA GLN A 566 -30.72 -16.17 -24.71
C GLN A 566 -29.33 -15.63 -25.07
N ALA A 567 -28.34 -16.51 -25.22
CA ALA A 567 -27.00 -16.10 -25.65
C ALA A 567 -27.03 -15.48 -27.06
N ILE A 568 -27.85 -16.01 -27.97
CA ILE A 568 -28.05 -15.46 -29.32
C ILE A 568 -28.80 -14.12 -29.28
N LEU A 569 -29.78 -13.97 -28.41
CA LEU A 569 -30.56 -12.73 -28.29
C LEU A 569 -29.71 -11.56 -27.80
N PHE A 570 -28.78 -11.80 -26.88
CA PHE A 570 -27.97 -10.76 -26.25
C PHE A 570 -26.58 -10.57 -26.89
N HIS A 571 -26.19 -11.43 -27.82
CA HIS A 571 -25.01 -11.25 -28.68
C HIS A 571 -25.35 -10.36 -29.88
#